data_AF-A0A562J5W9-F1
#
_entry.id   AF-A0A562J5W9-F1
#
_cell.length_a   1.000
_cell.length_b   1.000
_cell.length_c   1.000
_cell.angle_alpha   90.00
_cell.angle_beta   90.00
_cell.angle_gamma   90.00
#
_symmetry.space_group_name_H-M   'P 1'
#
loop_
_entity.id
_entity.type
_entity.pdbx_description
1 polymer ?
#
loop_
_entity_poly.entity_id
_entity_poly.type
_entity_poly.pdbx_seq_one_letter_code
_entity_poly.pdbx_strand_id
1 'polypeptide(L)'
;MKHADSLSEAVDFAKEESQGRIFISQSEAYPGGMVLGDEDSASGAPLKMKVQILAESQENSVYFQQEYEDEILYKEAVSQIEELKETTDYELLKPSEMEEKVQKY
;
A
#
# COMPACT_ATOMS: atom_id res chain seq x y z
N MET A 1 16.84 -5.91 -0.35
CA MET A 1 15.45 -5.69 0.08
C MET A 1 14.78 -7.02 0.35
N LYS A 2 14.05 -7.15 1.47
CA LYS A 2 13.20 -8.31 1.79
C LYS A 2 11.76 -8.01 1.40
N HIS A 3 11.04 -8.99 0.85
CA HIS A 3 9.59 -8.89 0.67
C HIS A 3 8.90 -9.46 1.91
N ALA A 4 7.98 -8.70 2.50
CA ALA A 4 7.16 -9.15 3.61
C ALA A 4 5.94 -9.91 3.09
N ASP A 5 5.65 -11.05 3.71
CA ASP A 5 4.49 -11.89 3.37
C ASP A 5 3.18 -11.32 3.95
N SER A 6 3.25 -10.35 4.87
CA SER A 6 2.09 -9.79 5.55
C SER A 6 2.34 -8.35 5.99
N LEU A 7 1.25 -7.56 6.04
CA LEU A 7 1.28 -6.18 6.51
C LEU A 7 1.89 -6.08 7.91
N SER A 8 1.51 -7.00 8.80
CA SER A 8 2.02 -7.05 10.17
C SER A 8 3.53 -7.24 10.24
N GLU A 9 4.14 -7.99 9.31
CA GLU A 9 5.61 -8.15 9.28
C GLU A 9 6.30 -6.84 8.89
N ALA A 10 5.76 -6.11 7.91
CA ALA A 10 6.30 -4.80 7.52
C ALA A 10 6.10 -3.75 8.62
N VAL A 11 4.96 -3.79 9.32
CA VAL A 11 4.64 -2.91 10.46
C VAL A 11 5.58 -3.20 11.64
N ASP A 12 5.82 -4.48 11.96
CA ASP A 12 6.70 -4.88 13.06
C ASP A 12 8.14 -4.45 12.80
N PHE A 13 8.63 -4.67 11.57
CA PHE A 13 9.95 -4.18 11.15
C PHE A 13 10.08 -2.65 11.26
N ALA A 14 9.05 -1.91 10.82
CA ALA A 14 9.04 -0.45 10.90
C ALA A 14 9.01 0.07 12.36
N LYS A 15 8.42 -0.69 13.28
CA LYS A 15 8.37 -0.35 14.71
C LYS A 15 9.65 -0.72 15.45
N GLU A 16 10.27 -1.86 15.10
CA GLU A 16 11.53 -2.32 15.70
C GLU A 16 12.69 -1.39 15.32
N GLU A 17 12.75 -0.96 14.06
CA GLU A 17 13.75 -0.03 13.55
C GLU A 17 13.35 1.43 13.81
N SER A 18 13.49 1.89 15.06
CA SER A 18 13.14 3.25 15.52
C SER A 18 13.81 4.43 14.76
N GLN A 19 14.78 4.17 13.88
CA GLN A 19 15.43 5.18 13.05
C GLN A 19 15.08 5.07 11.55
N GLY A 20 14.12 4.21 11.21
CA GLY A 20 13.66 4.01 9.84
C GLY A 20 12.60 5.01 9.40
N ARG A 21 12.41 5.09 8.08
CA ARG A 21 11.33 5.85 7.43
C ARG A 21 10.45 4.88 6.64
N ILE A 22 9.15 5.04 6.77
CA ILE A 22 8.18 4.22 6.03
C ILE A 22 7.57 5.03 4.89
N PHE A 23 7.57 4.44 3.71
CA PHE A 23 6.88 4.97 2.55
C PHE A 23 5.60 4.16 2.37
N ILE A 24 4.51 4.85 2.11
CA ILE A 24 3.18 4.24 2.01
C ILE A 24 2.57 4.70 0.69
N SER A 25 2.08 3.74 -0.09
CA SER A 25 1.29 4.03 -1.28
C SER A 25 -0.02 3.26 -1.21
N GLN A 26 -1.12 3.98 -1.39
CA GLN A 26 -2.46 3.42 -1.42
C GLN A 26 -3.10 3.82 -2.75
N SER A 27 -3.81 2.90 -3.39
CA SER A 27 -4.52 3.17 -4.63
C SER A 27 -5.82 2.42 -4.67
N GLU A 28 -6.89 3.18 -4.91
CA GLU A 28 -8.23 2.66 -5.00
C GLU A 28 -8.71 2.91 -6.43
N ALA A 29 -8.71 1.86 -7.25
CA ALA A 29 -9.37 1.89 -8.54
C ALA A 29 -10.81 1.44 -8.33
N TYR A 30 -11.68 2.37 -7.93
CA TYR A 30 -13.12 2.15 -7.98
C TYR A 30 -13.56 2.05 -9.44
N PRO A 31 -14.36 1.04 -9.83
CA PRO A 31 -15.10 1.12 -11.09
C PRO A 31 -15.98 2.35 -10.99
N GLY A 32 -15.58 3.43 -11.67
CA GLY A 32 -16.19 4.74 -11.55
C GLY A 32 -17.71 4.64 -11.75
N GLY A 33 -18.45 5.32 -10.88
CA GLY A 33 -19.88 5.50 -11.06
C GLY A 33 -20.19 6.10 -12.43
N MET A 34 -21.09 5.42 -13.13
CA MET A 34 -22.10 6.01 -14.01
C MET A 34 -21.58 6.84 -15.19
N VAL A 35 -21.16 6.17 -16.26
CA VAL A 35 -21.31 6.72 -17.61
C VAL A 35 -22.77 6.48 -18.04
N LEU A 36 -23.66 7.45 -17.77
CA LEU A 36 -24.93 7.57 -18.50
C LEU A 36 -24.57 8.00 -19.93
N GLY A 37 -24.16 7.06 -20.76
CA GLY A 37 -23.70 7.37 -22.11
C GLY A 37 -23.31 6.12 -22.87
N ASP A 38 -24.31 5.63 -23.61
CA ASP A 38 -24.25 4.64 -24.67
C ASP A 38 -23.85 3.20 -24.30
N GLU A 39 -24.73 2.32 -24.78
CA GLU A 39 -24.56 0.89 -24.97
C GLU A 39 -23.13 0.50 -25.43
N ASP A 40 -22.67 -0.68 -25.02
CA ASP A 40 -21.50 -1.37 -25.58
C ASP A 40 -20.12 -1.15 -24.95
N SER A 41 -19.98 -1.34 -23.63
CA SER A 41 -18.69 -1.73 -23.07
C SER A 41 -18.84 -2.75 -21.94
N ALA A 42 -18.30 -3.92 -22.22
CA ALA A 42 -18.44 -5.15 -21.47
C ALA A 42 -17.69 -5.13 -20.12
N SER A 43 -18.30 -5.84 -19.17
CA SER A 43 -17.71 -6.48 -17.98
C SER A 43 -17.24 -5.56 -16.85
N GLY A 44 -17.87 -5.73 -15.68
CA GLY A 44 -17.51 -5.06 -14.43
C GLY A 44 -16.03 -5.19 -14.12
N ALA A 45 -15.32 -4.06 -14.13
CA ALA A 45 -13.96 -4.01 -13.66
C ALA A 45 -13.96 -4.33 -12.15
N PRO A 46 -13.20 -5.33 -11.70
CA PRO A 46 -13.08 -5.61 -10.27
C PRO A 46 -12.48 -4.40 -9.56
N LEU A 47 -13.03 -4.06 -8.40
CA LEU A 47 -12.45 -3.08 -7.49
C LEU A 47 -11.03 -3.55 -7.16
N LYS A 48 -10.02 -2.75 -7.57
CA LYS A 48 -8.62 -3.04 -7.24
C LYS A 48 -8.15 -2.02 -6.23
N MET A 49 -8.19 -2.41 -4.96
CA MET A 49 -7.58 -1.65 -3.87
C MET A 49 -6.18 -2.20 -3.63
N LYS A 50 -5.15 -1.38 -3.78
CA LYS A 50 -3.76 -1.79 -3.63
C LYS A 50 -3.10 -1.01 -2.52
N VAL A 51 -2.43 -1.73 -1.63
CA VAL A 51 -1.57 -1.17 -0.58
C VAL A 51 -0.14 -1.59 -0.85
N GLN A 52 0.76 -0.63 -0.76
CA GLN A 52 2.20 -0.84 -0.80
C GLN A 52 2.84 -0.13 0.39
N ILE A 53 3.77 -0.80 1.05
CA ILE A 53 4.57 -0.24 2.13
C ILE A 53 6.03 -0.59 1.88
N LEU A 54 6.89 0.40 2.02
CA LEU A 54 8.34 0.21 2.01
C LEU A 54 8.88 0.79 3.32
N ALA A 55 9.35 -0.07 4.20
CA ALA A 55 10.04 0.32 5.41
C ALA A 55 11.55 0.31 5.14
N GLU A 56 12.19 1.47 5.30
CA GLU A 56 13.63 1.64 5.10
C GLU A 56 14.30 1.88 6.46
N SER A 57 15.37 1.15 6.74
CA SER A 57 16.27 1.37 7.87
C SER A 57 17.70 1.61 7.39
N GLN A 58 18.64 1.88 8.30
CA GLN A 58 20.04 2.15 7.93
C GLN A 58 20.73 0.96 7.26
N GLU A 59 20.31 -0.27 7.59
CA GLU A 59 20.96 -1.49 7.13
C GLU A 59 20.05 -2.36 6.26
N ASN A 60 18.72 -2.25 6.40
CA ASN A 60 17.77 -3.13 5.73
C ASN A 60 16.55 -2.39 5.18
N SER A 61 15.89 -3.01 4.21
CA SER A 61 14.62 -2.53 3.67
C SER A 61 13.63 -3.68 3.50
N VAL A 62 12.39 -3.44 3.89
CA VAL A 62 11.27 -4.39 3.79
C VAL A 62 10.16 -3.78 2.94
N TYR A 63 9.74 -4.51 1.91
CA TYR A 63 8.66 -4.11 1.03
C TYR A 63 7.47 -5.06 1.16
N PHE A 64 6.28 -4.50 1.29
CA PHE A 64 5.02 -5.21 1.32
C PHE A 64 4.11 -4.68 0.22
N GLN A 65 3.42 -5.59 -0.46
CA GLN A 65 2.38 -5.27 -1.42
C GLN A 65 1.23 -6.25 -1.26
N GLN A 66 0.01 -5.72 -1.17
CA GLN A 66 -1.20 -6.53 -1.24
C GLN A 66 -2.29 -5.81 -2.03
N GLU A 67 -2.94 -6.59 -2.90
CA GLU A 67 -4.17 -6.20 -3.57
C GLU A 67 -5.34 -6.80 -2.78
N TYR A 68 -6.35 -5.98 -2.53
CA TYR A 68 -7.57 -6.31 -1.84
C TYR A 68 -8.73 -6.19 -2.83
N GLU A 69 -9.53 -7.24 -2.88
CA GLU A 69 -10.81 -7.26 -3.60
C GLU A 69 -11.98 -7.01 -2.65
N ASP A 70 -11.75 -7.16 -1.34
CA ASP A 70 -12.73 -6.97 -0.27
C ASP A 70 -12.47 -5.66 0.48
N GLU A 71 -13.50 -4.80 0.54
CA GLU A 71 -13.43 -3.48 1.16
C GLU A 71 -13.22 -3.55 2.69
N ILE A 72 -13.71 -4.61 3.35
CA ILE A 72 -13.55 -4.78 4.80
C ILE A 72 -12.09 -5.07 5.10
N LEU A 73 -11.49 -6.02 4.38
CA LEU A 73 -10.07 -6.36 4.53
C LEU A 73 -9.16 -5.16 4.19
N TYR A 74 -9.52 -4.39 3.16
CA TYR A 74 -8.80 -3.15 2.85
C TYR A 74 -8.88 -2.14 4.00
N LYS A 75 -10.07 -1.91 4.56
CA LYS A 75 -10.24 -0.98 5.71
C LYS A 75 -9.47 -1.44 6.94
N GLU A 76 -9.42 -2.73 7.22
CA GLU A 76 -8.59 -3.27 8.31
C GLU A 76 -7.10 -3.02 8.08
N ALA A 77 -6.63 -3.19 6.84
CA ALA A 77 -5.25 -2.87 6.46
C ALA A 77 -4.96 -1.37 6.59
N VAL A 78 -5.87 -0.51 6.10
CA VAL A 78 -5.75 0.95 6.23
C VAL A 78 -5.71 1.37 7.70
N SER A 79 -6.55 0.79 8.56
CA SER A 79 -6.55 1.08 10.00
C SER A 79 -5.19 0.79 10.64
N GLN A 80 -4.59 -0.38 10.34
CA GLN A 80 -3.25 -0.73 10.83
C GLN A 80 -2.17 0.24 10.32
N ILE A 81 -2.33 0.72 9.08
CA ILE A 81 -1.42 1.71 8.50
C ILE A 81 -1.59 3.07 9.18
N GLU A 82 -2.81 3.47 9.52
CA GLU A 82 -3.06 4.72 10.27
C GLU A 82 -2.39 4.68 11.64
N GLU A 83 -2.53 3.58 12.38
CA GLU A 83 -1.84 3.39 13.66
C GLU A 83 -0.31 3.44 13.52
N LEU A 84 0.22 2.90 12.42
CA LEU A 84 1.65 2.95 12.13
C LEU A 84 2.12 4.40 11.86
N LYS A 85 1.33 5.19 11.11
CA LYS A 85 1.64 6.61 10.84
C LYS A 85 1.70 7.46 12.11
N GLU A 86 0.98 7.10 13.16
CA GLU A 86 1.01 7.81 14.45
C GLU A 86 2.30 7.55 15.24
N THR A 87 2.99 6.43 14.96
CA THR A 87 4.11 5.94 15.77
C THR A 87 5.46 6.00 15.06
N THR A 88 5.48 6.19 13.74
CA THR A 88 6.70 6.14 12.92
C THR A 88 6.70 7.24 11.85
N ASP A 89 7.89 7.78 11.52
CA ASP A 89 8.02 8.77 10.45
C ASP A 89 7.63 8.16 9.10
N TYR A 90 6.68 8.80 8.41
CA TYR A 90 6.13 8.29 7.17
C TYR A 90 6.13 9.31 6.03
N GLU A 91 6.15 8.78 4.80
CA GLU A 91 5.96 9.54 3.58
C GLU A 91 4.90 8.88 2.70
N LEU A 92 3.93 9.67 2.25
CA LEU A 92 2.93 9.21 1.31
C LEU A 92 3.47 9.35 -0.11
N LEU A 93 3.55 8.23 -0.83
CA LEU A 93 4.00 8.19 -2.21
C LEU A 93 2.86 7.81 -3.14
N LYS A 94 2.91 8.35 -4.35
CA LYS A 94 2.11 7.84 -5.46
C LYS A 94 2.62 6.45 -5.86
N PRO A 95 1.78 5.61 -6.49
CA PRO A 95 2.20 4.27 -6.92
C PRO A 95 3.45 4.30 -7.79
N SER A 96 3.51 5.23 -8.74
CA SER A 96 4.66 5.38 -9.64
C SER A 96 5.94 5.72 -8.88
N GLU A 97 5.89 6.62 -7.89
CA GLU A 97 7.04 6.98 -7.06
C GLU A 97 7.50 5.81 -6.19
N MET A 98 6.55 5.02 -5.66
CA MET A 98 6.82 3.81 -4.91
C MET A 98 7.50 2.76 -5.78
N GLU A 99 6.99 2.53 -6.99
CA GLU A 99 7.61 1.60 -7.94
C GLU A 99 9.03 2.02 -8.32
N GLU A 100 9.27 3.31 -8.57
CA GLU A 100 10.60 3.84 -8.83
C GLU A 100 11.55 3.65 -7.65
N LYS A 101 11.06 3.80 -6.41
CA LYS A 101 11.85 3.54 -5.20
C LYS A 101 12.20 2.07 -5.07
N VAL A 102 11.22 1.18 -5.21
CA VAL A 102 11.42 -0.27 -5.14
C VAL A 102 12.40 -0.75 -6.20
N GLN A 103 12.37 -0.18 -7.42
CA GLN A 103 13.34 -0.51 -8.47
C GLN A 103 14.77 -0.02 -8.22
N LYS A 104 14.97 0.97 -7.34
CA LYS A 104 16.30 1.48 -6.98
C LYS A 104 17.00 0.62 -5.92
N TYR A 105 16.29 -0.33 -5.33
CA TYR A 105 16.78 -1.30 -4.33
C TYR A 105 17.18 -2.64 -4.97
#